data_AF-A0A926VTA6-F1
#
_entry.id   AF-A0A926VTA6-F1
#
_cell.length_a   1.000
_cell.length_b   1.000
_cell.length_c   1.000
_cell.angle_alpha   90.00
_cell.angle_beta   90.00
_cell.angle_gamma   90.00
#
_symmetry.space_group_name_H-M   'P 1'
#
loop_
_entity.id
_entity.type
_entity.pdbx_description
1 polymer ?
#
loop_
_entity_poly.entity_id
_entity_poly.type
_entity_poly.pdbx_seq_one_letter_code
_entity_poly.pdbx_strand_id
1 'polypeptide(L)'
;MDAFATLPPEWTNKAIHAYEFCCPNCHSSSREAEKVWLNRRSPVLTENRRRKWQEFYYCHCGSAWWAWSSDRPSTDISSQPDYNPT
;
A
#
# COMPACT_ATOMS: atom_id res chain seq x y z
N MET A 1 -9.73 -5.83 -9.37
CA MET A 1 -9.36 -5.94 -7.94
C MET A 1 -9.68 -4.63 -7.28
N ASP A 2 -10.45 -4.63 -6.19
CA ASP A 2 -10.81 -3.38 -5.50
C ASP A 2 -9.91 -3.16 -4.28
N ALA A 3 -8.91 -2.30 -4.46
CA ALA A 3 -7.95 -1.93 -3.42
C ALA A 3 -8.60 -1.21 -2.23
N PHE A 4 -9.81 -0.68 -2.41
CA PHE A 4 -10.54 0.10 -1.42
C PHE A 4 -11.82 -0.58 -0.96
N ALA A 5 -11.94 -1.89 -1.19
CA ALA A 5 -13.06 -2.69 -0.73
C ALA A 5 -13.35 -2.44 0.75
N THR A 6 -14.62 -2.31 1.11
CA THR A 6 -15.02 -1.93 2.47
C THR A 6 -14.73 -3.02 3.50
N LEU A 7 -14.72 -4.27 3.05
CA LEU A 7 -14.45 -5.46 3.84
C LEU A 7 -13.02 -5.94 3.59
N PRO A 8 -12.30 -6.36 4.65
CA PRO A 8 -10.98 -6.96 4.50
C PRO A 8 -11.08 -8.28 3.73
N PRO A 9 -10.31 -8.45 2.64
CA PRO A 9 -10.22 -9.73 1.94
C PRO A 9 -9.66 -10.84 2.84
N GLU A 10 -10.09 -12.09 2.66
CA GLU A 10 -9.65 -13.21 3.55
C GLU A 10 -8.13 -13.38 3.64
N TRP A 11 -7.39 -13.07 2.57
CA TRP A 11 -5.94 -13.17 2.53
C TRP A 11 -5.24 -12.17 3.47
N THR A 12 -5.89 -11.07 3.86
CA THR A 12 -5.30 -10.10 4.80
C THR A 12 -5.14 -10.67 6.21
N ASN A 13 -5.91 -11.70 6.57
CA ASN A 13 -5.78 -12.38 7.87
C ASN A 13 -4.44 -13.12 8.02
N LYS A 14 -3.81 -13.47 6.90
CA LYS A 14 -2.49 -14.14 6.87
C LYS A 14 -1.35 -13.13 6.71
N ALA A 15 -1.65 -11.83 6.67
CA ALA A 15 -0.65 -10.81 6.41
C ALA A 15 0.28 -10.59 7.60
N ILE A 16 1.58 -10.63 7.36
CA ILE A 16 2.61 -10.33 8.36
C ILE A 16 3.11 -8.89 8.24
N HIS A 17 3.50 -8.27 9.36
CA HIS A 17 4.02 -6.91 9.34
C HIS A 17 5.43 -6.89 8.72
N ALA A 18 5.61 -6.11 7.66
CA ALA A 18 6.91 -5.89 7.04
C ALA A 18 7.58 -4.65 7.66
N TYR A 19 8.83 -4.81 8.13
CA TYR A 19 9.62 -3.71 8.67
C TYR A 19 10.12 -2.78 7.55
N GLU A 20 10.49 -3.36 6.42
CA GLU A 20 10.81 -2.66 5.18
C GLU A 20 9.57 -2.65 4.27
N PHE A 21 9.45 -1.66 3.38
CA PHE A 21 8.30 -1.53 2.48
C PHE A 21 8.40 -2.49 1.28
N CYS A 22 8.67 -3.77 1.54
CA CYS A 22 8.86 -4.84 0.58
C CYS A 22 8.32 -6.17 1.14
N CYS A 23 8.22 -7.19 0.28
CA CYS A 23 7.81 -8.52 0.71
C CYS A 23 8.85 -9.12 1.69
N PRO A 24 8.47 -9.54 2.90
CA PRO A 24 9.41 -10.12 3.86
C PRO A 24 9.95 -11.51 3.47
N ASN A 25 9.37 -12.16 2.45
CA ASN A 25 9.79 -13.48 2.00
C ASN A 25 10.72 -13.42 0.77
N CYS A 26 10.38 -12.61 -0.23
CA CYS A 26 11.16 -12.52 -1.48
C CYS A 26 11.74 -11.13 -1.77
N HIS A 27 11.52 -10.15 -0.89
CA HIS A 27 11.96 -8.76 -1.01
C HIS A 27 11.46 -8.01 -2.26
N SER A 28 10.49 -8.56 -2.99
CA SER A 28 9.83 -7.84 -4.09
C SER A 28 9.15 -6.57 -3.60
N SER A 29 9.12 -5.57 -4.47
CA SER A 29 8.50 -4.28 -4.20
C SER A 29 6.98 -4.41 -4.09
N SER A 30 6.34 -3.45 -3.40
CA SER A 30 4.88 -3.34 -3.34
C SER A 30 4.21 -3.23 -4.72
N ARG A 31 4.94 -2.80 -5.75
CA ARG A 31 4.44 -2.68 -7.13
C ARG A 31 4.31 -4.04 -7.85
N GLU A 32 5.01 -5.06 -7.37
CA GLU A 32 4.95 -6.43 -7.88
C GLU A 32 3.89 -7.28 -7.17
N ALA A 33 3.14 -6.70 -6.22
CA ALA A 33 2.07 -7.39 -5.55
C ALA A 33 0.91 -7.67 -6.51
N GLU A 34 0.38 -8.89 -6.49
CA GLU A 34 -0.80 -9.27 -7.28
C GLU A 34 -2.07 -8.64 -6.73
N LYS A 35 -2.11 -8.43 -5.42
CA LYS A 35 -3.27 -7.92 -4.70
C LYS A 35 -2.85 -6.85 -3.72
N VAL A 36 -3.67 -5.82 -3.62
CA VAL A 36 -3.50 -4.75 -2.64
C VAL A 36 -4.86 -4.46 -1.99
N TRP A 37 -4.82 -4.13 -0.70
CA TRP A 37 -5.99 -3.66 0.03
C TRP A 37 -5.59 -2.60 1.06
N LEU A 38 -6.30 -1.49 1.11
CA LEU A 38 -6.02 -0.37 1.99
C LEU A 38 -7.17 -0.15 2.99
N ASN A 39 -6.86 -0.20 4.28
CA ASN A 39 -7.84 0.16 5.31
C ASN A 39 -7.91 1.69 5.48
N ARG A 40 -8.79 2.35 4.70
CA ARG A 40 -9.01 3.81 4.79
C ARG A 40 -9.88 4.24 5.99
N ARG A 41 -10.55 3.31 6.67
CA ARG A 41 -11.55 3.62 7.72
C ARG A 41 -10.95 3.79 9.11
N SER A 42 -9.76 3.26 9.33
CA SER A 42 -9.10 3.28 10.64
C SER A 42 -7.70 3.90 10.55
N PRO A 43 -7.60 5.21 10.24
CA PRO A 43 -6.31 5.88 10.28
C PRO A 43 -5.79 5.94 11.72
N VAL A 44 -4.50 5.67 11.89
CA VAL A 44 -3.80 5.88 13.17
C VAL A 44 -3.20 7.28 13.14
N LEU A 45 -3.49 8.09 14.16
CA LEU A 45 -2.84 9.37 14.35
C LEU A 45 -1.47 9.14 15.00
N THR A 46 -0.42 9.63 14.34
CA THR A 46 0.91 9.69 14.95
C THR A 46 1.11 10.99 15.72
N GLU A 47 2.12 11.04 16.59
CA GLU A 47 2.47 12.21 17.41
C GLU A 47 2.61 13.52 16.60
N ASN A 48 3.10 13.41 15.36
CA ASN A 48 3.24 14.52 14.42
C ASN A 48 1.91 14.95 13.74
N ARG A 49 0.75 14.52 14.27
CA ARG A 49 -0.60 14.71 13.68
C ARG A 49 -0.73 14.20 12.24
N ARG A 50 0.19 13.33 11.80
CA ARG A 50 0.10 12.67 10.50
C ARG A 50 -0.73 11.40 10.63
N ARG A 51 -1.61 11.19 9.66
CA ARG A 51 -2.41 9.97 9.54
C ARG A 51 -1.56 8.89 8.87
N LYS A 52 -1.60 7.69 9.46
CA LYS A 52 -1.06 6.48 8.87
C LYS A 52 -2.19 5.50 8.59
N TRP A 53 -2.09 4.82 7.47
CA TRP A 53 -3.02 3.76 7.07
C TRP A 53 -2.26 2.43 6.99
N GLN A 54 -2.96 1.34 7.29
CA GLN A 54 -2.43 0.00 7.06
C GLN A 54 -2.71 -0.40 5.62
N GLU A 55 -1.65 -0.66 4.86
CA GLU A 55 -1.76 -1.20 3.50
C GLU A 55 -1.33 -2.65 3.50
N PHE A 56 -2.14 -3.49 2.88
CA PHE A 56 -1.94 -4.91 2.76
C PHE A 56 -1.60 -5.25 1.32
N TYR A 57 -0.65 -6.15 1.14
CA TYR A 57 -0.13 -6.60 -0.14
C TYR A 57 -0.08 -8.12 -0.16
N TYR A 58 -0.51 -8.71 -1.28
CA TYR A 58 -0.31 -10.13 -1.58
C TYR A 58 0.75 -10.22 -2.67
N CYS A 59 1.92 -10.72 -2.30
CA CYS A 59 3.03 -10.87 -3.23
C CYS A 59 2.80 -12.05 -4.17
N HIS A 60 3.38 -12.00 -5.37
CA HIS A 60 3.40 -13.12 -6.33
C HIS A 60 4.03 -14.40 -5.76
N CYS A 61 4.88 -14.29 -4.74
CA CYS A 61 5.45 -15.44 -4.03
C CYS A 61 4.45 -16.13 -3.07
N GLY A 62 3.18 -15.70 -3.07
CA GLY A 62 2.11 -16.24 -2.22
C GLY A 62 2.09 -15.71 -0.78
N SER A 63 2.97 -14.77 -0.44
CA SER A 63 3.05 -14.17 0.89
C SER A 63 2.18 -12.93 1.01
N ALA A 64 1.29 -12.92 2.00
CA ALA A 64 0.56 -11.73 2.40
C ALA A 64 1.39 -10.94 3.43
N TRP A 65 1.48 -9.63 3.26
CA TRP A 65 2.15 -8.74 4.22
C TRP A 65 1.48 -7.38 4.28
N TRP A 66 1.74 -6.63 5.34
CA TRP A 66 1.22 -5.29 5.50
C TRP A 66 2.28 -4.34 6.06
N ALA A 67 2.20 -3.08 5.69
CA ALA A 67 3.08 -2.04 6.16
C ALA A 67 2.31 -0.75 6.43
N TRP A 68 2.90 0.11 7.25
CA TRP A 68 2.36 1.44 7.50
C TRP A 68 2.67 2.37 6.33
N SER A 69 1.63 2.94 5.74
CA SER A 69 1.75 4.03 4.80
C SER A 69 1.37 5.34 5.46
N SER A 70 2.18 6.35 5.23
CA SER A 70 1.88 7.72 5.63
C SER A 70 1.40 8.48 4.40
N ASP A 71 0.71 9.59 4.62
CA ASP A 71 0.41 10.54 3.54
C ASP A 71 1.70 10.81 2.75
N ARG A 72 1.73 10.43 1.47
CA ARG A 72 2.86 10.74 0.61
C ARG A 72 2.81 12.25 0.41
N PRO A 73 3.91 13.00 0.64
CA PRO A 73 3.92 14.41 0.27
C PRO A 73 3.44 14.49 -1.19
N SER A 74 2.48 15.36 -1.46
CA SER A 74 1.93 15.56 -2.79
C SER A 74 3.10 15.72 -3.75
N THR A 75 3.33 14.73 -4.60
CA THR A 75 4.31 14.87 -5.67
C THR A 75 3.77 15.98 -6.56
N ASP A 76 4.48 17.10 -6.65
CA ASP A 76 4.13 18.20 -7.53
C ASP A 76 4.01 17.65 -8.97
N ILE A 77 2.78 17.41 -9.44
CA ILE A 77 2.50 16.88 -10.79
C ILE A 77 2.73 17.98 -11.85
N SER A 78 3.12 19.18 -11.43
CA SER A 78 3.35 20.38 -12.24
C SER A 78 4.46 20.24 -13.29
N SER A 79 5.17 19.11 -13.36
CA SER A 79 6.31 18.90 -14.26
C SER A 79 6.11 17.77 -15.29
N GLN A 80 4.89 17.28 -15.50
CA GLN A 80 4.65 16.41 -16.66
C GLN A 80 4.52 17.28 -17.93
N PRO A 81 5.41 17.12 -18.94
CA PRO A 81 5.21 17.78 -20.22
C PRO A 81 3.92 17.24 -20.85
N ASP A 82 3.06 18.15 -21.30
CA ASP A 82 1.83 17.82 -22.02
C ASP A 82 2.14 16.87 -23.18
N TYR A 83 1.77 15.60 -23.02
CA TYR A 83 1.83 14.63 -24.11
C TYR A 83 0.74 14.99 -25.12
N ASN A 84 1.15 15.62 -26.22
CA ASN A 84 0.28 15.96 -27.34
C ASN A 84 0.46 14.88 -28.43
N PRO A 85 -0.47 13.93 -28.62
CA PRO A 85 -0.38 12.98 -29.72
C PRO A 85 -0.73 13.71 -31.04
N THR A 86 0.26 13.81 -31.94
CA THR A 86 0.06 14.12 -33.37
C THR A 86 -0.45 12.92 -34.15
#